data_AF-A0A6J8E3P8-F1
#
_entry.id   AF-A0A6J8E3P8-F1
#
_cell.length_a   1.000
_cell.length_b   1.000
_cell.length_c   1.000
_cell.angle_alpha   90.00
_cell.angle_beta   90.00
_cell.angle_gamma   90.00
#
_symmetry.space_group_name_H-M   'P 1'
#
loop_
_entity.id
_entity.type
_entity.pdbx_description
1 polymer ?
#
loop_
_entity_poly.entity_id
_entity_poly.type
_entity_poly.pdbx_seq_one_letter_code
_entity_poly.pdbx_strand_id
1 'polypeptide(L)'
;MSQYKLLVRSAKQVVTVRNNGVKVVCGKEMQAVDVIDGDDNDGVNILINKSGKIEFVGRNSKYEEIYKNLTVDVEIDATGKCVIPGLVDAHTHPVWAGDRVHEFAMKLAGATYMDVHKAGGGINFTVEHTRTASEDLLFKGLKQRLLNMMSTGTTTVECKSGYGLEVDTEVKMLKVIDRASKEIPITISSTFLGAHSVPRKMFSKKNKDVIEKEKFQLGKIQKELINEIKNIISKTMKDDNVEEMLQEIENISSPIQKNSNPPLIFNRK
;
A
#
# COMPACT_ATOMS: atom_id res chain seq x y z
N MET A 1 -34.93 -9.71 -5.86
CA MET A 1 -33.56 -9.29 -5.48
C MET A 1 -33.69 -8.05 -4.64
N SER A 2 -32.90 -7.92 -3.57
CA SER A 2 -32.94 -6.72 -2.73
C SER A 2 -32.42 -5.49 -3.50
N GLN A 3 -32.76 -4.29 -3.05
CA GLN A 3 -32.36 -3.04 -3.70
C GLN A 3 -30.92 -2.64 -3.37
N TYR A 4 -30.46 -2.94 -2.15
CA TYR A 4 -29.16 -2.52 -1.64
C TYR A 4 -28.31 -3.72 -1.21
N LYS A 5 -27.00 -3.53 -1.14
CA LYS A 5 -26.05 -4.60 -0.79
C LYS A 5 -25.92 -4.77 0.72
N LEU A 6 -25.71 -3.67 1.43
CA LEU A 6 -25.43 -3.70 2.86
C LEU A 6 -26.05 -2.48 3.55
N LEU A 7 -26.64 -2.71 4.71
CA LEU A 7 -26.97 -1.68 5.69
C LEU A 7 -26.20 -1.96 6.98
N VAL A 8 -25.39 -0.99 7.42
CA VAL A 8 -24.88 -0.95 8.79
C VAL A 8 -25.78 0.02 9.55
N ARG A 9 -26.55 -0.45 10.53
CA ARG A 9 -27.52 0.38 11.23
C ARG A 9 -27.10 0.70 12.66
N SER A 10 -27.59 1.83 13.15
CA SER A 10 -27.57 2.20 14.56
C SER A 10 -26.16 2.35 15.17
N ALA A 11 -25.14 2.68 14.38
CA ALA A 11 -23.81 2.95 14.92
C ALA A 11 -23.84 4.10 15.93
N LYS A 12 -23.09 3.98 17.03
CA LYS A 12 -22.95 5.07 18.01
C LYS A 12 -22.15 6.22 17.42
N GLN A 13 -21.12 5.91 16.64
CA GLN A 13 -20.29 6.89 15.95
C GLN A 13 -19.92 6.39 14.57
N VAL A 14 -19.92 7.30 13.59
CA VAL A 14 -19.33 7.06 12.28
C VAL A 14 -18.30 8.14 12.02
N VAL A 15 -17.03 7.73 11.90
CA VAL A 15 -15.95 8.62 11.47
C VAL A 15 -15.98 8.69 9.95
N THR A 16 -16.01 9.89 9.38
CA THR A 16 -15.93 10.10 7.94
C THR A 16 -14.52 10.53 7.53
N VAL A 17 -14.17 10.34 6.26
CA VAL A 17 -12.83 10.71 5.76
C VAL A 17 -12.64 12.22 5.86
N ARG A 18 -13.49 12.98 5.15
CA ARG A 18 -13.71 14.43 5.31
C ARG A 18 -15.02 14.84 4.68
N ASN A 19 -15.56 15.97 5.14
CA ASN A 19 -16.70 16.64 4.51
C ASN A 19 -16.26 17.60 3.38
N ASN A 20 -17.22 18.03 2.54
CA ASN A 20 -17.06 19.11 1.56
C ASN A 20 -15.94 18.95 0.51
N GLY A 21 -15.54 17.72 0.20
CA GLY A 21 -14.58 17.44 -0.88
C GLY A 21 -13.11 17.74 -0.54
N VAL A 22 -12.76 17.90 0.75
CA VAL A 22 -11.37 18.02 1.19
C VAL A 22 -10.59 16.76 0.83
N LYS A 23 -9.50 16.91 0.08
CA LYS A 23 -8.69 15.79 -0.42
C LYS A 23 -7.47 15.46 0.44
N VAL A 24 -6.88 16.47 1.08
CA VAL A 24 -5.66 16.36 1.88
C VAL A 24 -5.79 17.31 3.06
N VAL A 25 -5.33 16.88 4.23
CA VAL A 25 -5.23 17.71 5.44
C VAL A 25 -3.78 17.83 5.87
N CYS A 26 -3.38 19.01 6.34
CA CYS A 26 -2.00 19.31 6.73
C CYS A 26 -1.94 20.13 8.02
N GLY A 27 -0.87 19.95 8.80
CA GLY A 27 -0.60 20.79 9.98
C GLY A 27 -1.72 20.72 11.03
N LYS A 28 -2.25 21.88 11.45
CA LYS A 28 -3.27 21.96 12.51
C LYS A 28 -4.57 21.26 12.14
N GLU A 29 -4.90 21.16 10.84
CA GLU A 29 -6.12 20.49 10.38
C GLU A 29 -6.12 18.98 10.68
N MET A 30 -4.93 18.37 10.87
CA MET A 30 -4.81 16.96 11.25
C MET A 30 -5.30 16.68 12.68
N GLN A 31 -5.54 17.72 13.49
CA GLN A 31 -6.08 17.57 14.85
C GLN A 31 -7.61 17.42 14.88
N ALA A 32 -8.29 17.76 13.79
CA ALA A 32 -9.74 17.63 13.69
C ALA A 32 -10.12 16.30 13.04
N VAL A 33 -11.15 15.63 13.54
CA VAL A 33 -11.73 14.42 12.95
C VAL A 33 -13.21 14.67 12.72
N ASP A 34 -13.70 14.37 11.51
CA ASP A 34 -15.11 14.50 11.18
C ASP A 34 -15.86 13.27 11.69
N VAL A 35 -16.78 13.47 12.62
CA VAL A 35 -17.57 12.41 13.27
C VAL A 35 -19.05 12.75 13.18
N ILE A 36 -19.86 11.74 12.87
CA ILE A 36 -21.30 11.79 13.04
C ILE A 36 -21.62 10.98 14.29
N ASP A 37 -22.10 11.66 15.33
CA ASP A 37 -22.50 11.04 16.58
C ASP A 37 -23.97 10.61 16.53
N GLY A 38 -24.21 9.36 16.88
CA GLY A 38 -25.51 8.83 17.27
C GLY A 38 -25.79 9.13 18.74
N ASP A 39 -27.07 9.05 19.14
CA ASP A 39 -27.46 8.99 20.55
C ASP A 39 -28.28 7.73 20.84
N ASP A 40 -28.75 7.59 22.08
CA ASP A 40 -29.45 6.39 22.55
C ASP A 40 -30.75 6.09 21.77
N ASN A 41 -31.34 7.10 21.10
CA ASN A 41 -32.60 6.97 20.37
C ASN A 41 -32.45 7.10 18.85
N ASP A 42 -31.33 7.62 18.37
CA ASP A 42 -31.10 7.90 16.95
C ASP A 42 -29.62 7.69 16.61
N GLY A 43 -29.29 6.44 16.25
CA GLY A 43 -27.95 6.04 15.80
C GLY A 43 -27.64 6.48 14.37
N VAL A 44 -26.47 6.10 13.86
CA VAL A 44 -26.02 6.44 12.51
C VAL A 44 -26.04 5.22 11.60
N ASN A 45 -26.65 5.37 10.42
CA ASN A 45 -26.78 4.34 9.41
C ASN A 45 -25.81 4.60 8.24
N ILE A 46 -25.28 3.52 7.67
CA ILE A 46 -24.49 3.50 6.44
C ILE A 46 -25.17 2.55 5.46
N LEU A 47 -25.58 3.06 4.30
CA LEU A 47 -26.21 2.26 3.23
C LEU A 47 -25.23 2.10 2.07
N ILE A 48 -25.04 0.86 1.61
CA ILE A 48 -24.18 0.51 0.48
C ILE A 48 -25.02 -0.02 -0.67
N ASN A 49 -24.88 0.57 -1.84
CA ASN A 49 -25.59 0.14 -3.04
C ASN A 49 -24.98 -1.13 -3.66
N LYS A 50 -25.64 -1.66 -4.70
CA LYS A 50 -25.22 -2.90 -5.39
C LYS A 50 -23.84 -2.81 -6.04
N SER A 51 -23.39 -1.60 -6.39
CA SER A 51 -22.03 -1.39 -6.92
C SER A 51 -20.94 -1.37 -5.84
N GLY A 52 -21.32 -1.48 -4.56
CA GLY A 52 -20.37 -1.42 -3.43
C GLY A 52 -19.98 0.00 -3.01
N LYS A 53 -20.69 1.03 -3.51
CA LYS A 53 -20.46 2.43 -3.13
C LYS A 53 -21.37 2.82 -1.97
N ILE A 54 -20.86 3.73 -1.13
CA ILE A 54 -21.65 4.36 -0.06
C ILE A 54 -22.72 5.22 -0.71
N GLU A 55 -23.98 4.87 -0.48
CA GLU A 55 -25.16 5.61 -0.94
C GLU A 55 -25.57 6.68 0.08
N PHE A 56 -25.50 6.32 1.37
CA PHE A 56 -25.94 7.17 2.47
C PHE A 56 -25.08 6.96 3.71
N VAL A 57 -24.81 8.06 4.42
CA VAL A 57 -24.31 8.07 5.80
C VAL A 57 -25.06 9.16 6.55
N GLY A 58 -25.72 8.80 7.65
CA GLY A 58 -26.45 9.78 8.44
C GLY A 58 -27.30 9.16 9.54
N ARG A 59 -27.94 10.03 10.31
CA ARG A 59 -28.80 9.66 11.44
C ARG A 59 -29.99 8.81 10.98
N ASN A 60 -30.45 7.90 11.83
CA ASN A 60 -31.56 6.99 11.56
C ASN A 60 -32.85 7.75 11.22
N SER A 61 -33.13 8.85 11.92
CA SER A 61 -34.24 9.76 11.62
C SER A 61 -34.28 10.21 10.16
N LYS A 62 -33.15 10.71 9.63
CA LYS A 62 -33.03 11.11 8.21
C LYS A 62 -33.07 9.92 7.26
N TYR A 63 -32.52 8.78 7.66
CA TYR A 63 -32.58 7.56 6.87
C TYR A 63 -34.02 7.11 6.64
N GLU A 64 -34.86 7.10 7.69
CA GLU A 64 -36.27 6.69 7.61
C GLU A 64 -37.15 7.67 6.81
N GLU A 65 -36.81 8.96 6.78
CA GLU A 65 -37.46 9.94 5.92
C GLU A 65 -37.28 9.62 4.44
N ILE A 66 -36.06 9.24 4.04
CA ILE A 66 -35.64 9.06 2.65
C ILE A 66 -35.93 7.64 2.16
N TYR A 67 -35.61 6.63 2.97
CA TYR A 67 -35.60 5.23 2.56
C TYR A 67 -36.66 4.43 3.30
N LYS A 68 -37.88 4.41 2.75
CA LYS A 68 -39.01 3.64 3.30
C LYS A 68 -39.13 2.28 2.63
N ASN A 69 -39.34 1.23 3.42
CA ASN A 69 -39.59 -0.13 2.95
C ASN A 69 -38.52 -0.69 1.98
N LEU A 70 -37.26 -0.30 2.16
CA LEU A 70 -36.18 -0.81 1.33
C LEU A 70 -35.86 -2.26 1.68
N THR A 71 -35.19 -2.95 0.76
CA THR A 71 -34.65 -4.29 0.99
C THR A 71 -33.13 -4.29 0.82
N VAL A 72 -32.41 -4.95 1.72
CA VAL A 72 -30.94 -5.15 1.70
C VAL A 72 -30.59 -6.63 1.63
N ASP A 73 -29.44 -6.99 1.05
CA ASP A 73 -28.94 -8.38 1.13
C ASP A 73 -28.44 -8.72 2.53
N VAL A 74 -27.72 -7.78 3.15
CA VAL A 74 -27.07 -7.95 4.46
C VAL A 74 -27.38 -6.75 5.33
N GLU A 75 -27.69 -7.01 6.58
CA GLU A 75 -27.86 -5.99 7.61
C GLU A 75 -26.91 -6.30 8.79
N ILE A 76 -26.25 -5.27 9.30
CA ILE A 76 -25.35 -5.34 10.45
C ILE A 76 -25.83 -4.33 11.50
N ASP A 77 -26.12 -4.81 12.70
CA ASP A 77 -26.40 -3.96 13.86
C ASP A 77 -25.07 -3.48 14.49
N ALA A 78 -24.83 -2.17 14.43
CA ALA A 78 -23.64 -1.53 14.99
C ALA A 78 -23.96 -0.76 16.29
N THR A 79 -25.06 -1.06 16.98
CA THR A 79 -25.44 -0.41 18.23
C THR A 79 -24.29 -0.39 19.24
N GLY A 80 -23.97 0.80 19.76
CA GLY A 80 -22.87 1.00 20.70
C GLY A 80 -21.46 0.92 20.10
N LYS A 81 -21.33 0.68 18.79
CA LYS A 81 -20.03 0.57 18.09
C LYS A 81 -19.67 1.88 17.39
N CYS A 82 -18.37 2.05 17.18
CA CYS A 82 -17.82 3.06 16.29
C CYS A 82 -17.46 2.38 14.95
N VAL A 83 -17.88 3.00 13.85
CA VAL A 83 -17.51 2.59 12.49
C VAL A 83 -16.53 3.62 11.94
N ILE A 84 -15.39 3.14 11.46
CA ILE A 84 -14.34 3.97 10.87
C ILE A 84 -14.08 3.54 9.42
N PRO A 85 -13.52 4.42 8.57
CA PRO A 85 -13.07 4.03 7.24
C PRO A 85 -12.00 2.93 7.35
N GLY A 86 -11.94 2.06 6.35
CA GLY A 86 -10.85 1.08 6.24
C GLY A 86 -9.50 1.78 6.21
N LEU A 87 -8.51 1.18 6.87
CA LEU A 87 -7.18 1.78 7.00
C LEU A 87 -6.41 1.68 5.68
N VAL A 88 -5.58 2.70 5.43
CA VAL A 88 -4.70 2.76 4.26
C VAL A 88 -3.26 2.67 4.75
N ASP A 89 -2.56 1.61 4.38
CA ASP A 89 -1.11 1.49 4.58
C ASP A 89 -0.38 2.01 3.34
N ALA A 90 -0.02 3.29 3.36
CA ALA A 90 0.50 4.01 2.21
C ALA A 90 1.99 3.75 1.93
N HIS A 91 2.68 2.91 2.71
CA HIS A 91 4.10 2.68 2.51
C HIS A 91 4.57 1.31 3.01
N THR A 92 4.62 0.31 2.13
CA THR A 92 5.13 -1.01 2.51
C THR A 92 6.13 -1.59 1.50
N HIS A 93 6.95 -2.55 1.97
CA HIS A 93 7.78 -3.41 1.12
C HIS A 93 7.39 -4.87 1.38
N PRO A 94 6.21 -5.34 0.95
CA PRO A 94 5.58 -6.53 1.48
C PRO A 94 6.06 -7.83 0.81
N VAL A 95 6.79 -7.70 -0.31
CA VAL A 95 7.35 -8.82 -1.08
C VAL A 95 8.81 -9.01 -0.72
N TRP A 96 9.13 -10.08 0.01
CA TRP A 96 10.50 -10.50 0.28
C TRP A 96 10.55 -11.97 0.72
N ALA A 97 11.74 -12.55 0.65
CA ALA A 97 12.04 -13.85 1.26
C ALA A 97 13.13 -13.74 2.36
N GLY A 98 13.16 -14.73 3.24
CA GLY A 98 14.00 -14.75 4.43
C GLY A 98 13.49 -13.83 5.55
N ASP A 99 14.23 -13.82 6.66
CA ASP A 99 14.00 -12.94 7.79
C ASP A 99 15.34 -12.42 8.36
N ARG A 100 15.26 -11.28 9.04
CA ARG A 100 16.44 -10.61 9.63
C ARG A 100 16.44 -10.72 11.16
N VAL A 101 15.81 -11.77 11.71
CA VAL A 101 15.73 -11.97 13.17
C VAL A 101 17.12 -12.14 13.78
N HIS A 102 18.04 -12.81 13.07
CA HIS A 102 19.43 -12.94 13.48
C HIS A 102 20.13 -11.57 13.68
N GLU A 103 19.85 -10.59 12.84
CA GLU A 103 20.40 -9.23 13.00
C GLU A 103 19.83 -8.51 14.21
N PHE A 104 18.56 -8.76 14.54
CA PHE A 104 17.94 -8.21 15.73
C PHE A 104 18.65 -8.73 16.99
N ALA A 105 18.95 -10.04 17.05
CA ALA A 105 19.73 -10.63 18.13
C ALA A 105 21.15 -10.02 18.23
N MET A 106 21.84 -9.82 17.11
CA MET A 106 23.15 -9.17 17.08
C MET A 106 23.09 -7.73 17.63
N LYS A 107 22.09 -6.95 17.22
CA LYS A 107 21.90 -5.57 17.69
C LYS A 107 21.62 -5.52 19.19
N LEU A 108 20.81 -6.44 19.71
CA LEU A 108 20.56 -6.56 21.16
C LEU A 108 21.84 -6.90 21.93
N ALA A 109 22.76 -7.67 21.33
CA ALA A 109 24.07 -7.97 21.89
C ALA A 109 25.10 -6.82 21.74
N GLY A 110 24.68 -5.65 21.23
CA GLY A 110 25.53 -4.46 21.10
C GLY A 110 26.29 -4.36 19.78
N ALA A 111 26.01 -5.20 18.78
CA ALA A 111 26.65 -5.10 17.47
C ALA A 111 26.33 -3.76 16.78
N THR A 112 27.35 -3.12 16.22
CA THR A 112 27.14 -1.90 15.42
C THR A 112 26.50 -2.25 14.07
N TYR A 113 25.95 -1.24 13.38
CA TYR A 113 25.48 -1.40 12.00
C TYR A 113 26.55 -2.03 11.08
N MET A 114 27.81 -1.62 11.26
CA MET A 114 28.92 -2.12 10.46
C MET A 114 29.23 -3.59 10.77
N ASP A 115 29.08 -4.02 12.01
CA ASP A 115 29.30 -5.43 12.41
C ASP A 115 28.23 -6.33 11.80
N VAL A 116 26.96 -5.90 11.82
CA VAL A 116 25.85 -6.59 11.14
C VAL A 116 26.10 -6.67 9.64
N HIS A 117 26.56 -5.58 9.02
CA HIS A 117 26.88 -5.57 7.59
C HIS A 117 28.04 -6.51 7.23
N LYS A 118 29.11 -6.52 8.05
CA LYS A 118 30.25 -7.44 7.88
C LYS A 118 29.84 -8.90 8.02
N ALA A 119 28.85 -9.19 8.86
CA ALA A 119 28.28 -10.52 9.03
C ALA A 119 27.35 -10.96 7.88
N GLY A 120 27.20 -10.14 6.83
CA GLY A 120 26.34 -10.44 5.69
C GLY A 120 24.88 -10.02 5.86
N GLY A 121 24.55 -9.29 6.93
CA GLY A 121 23.24 -8.70 7.14
C GLY A 121 22.99 -7.44 6.31
N GLY A 122 21.90 -6.74 6.62
CA GLY A 122 21.47 -5.54 5.91
C GLY A 122 20.54 -5.83 4.75
N ILE A 123 20.30 -4.82 3.91
CA ILE A 123 19.42 -4.96 2.73
C ILE A 123 19.88 -6.07 1.78
N ASN A 124 21.18 -6.28 1.63
CA ASN A 124 21.73 -7.32 0.75
C ASN A 124 21.30 -8.73 1.17
N PHE A 125 21.13 -8.98 2.47
CA PHE A 125 20.61 -10.26 2.96
C PHE A 125 19.22 -10.53 2.38
N THR A 126 18.30 -9.56 2.49
CA THR A 126 16.96 -9.66 1.92
C THR A 126 16.99 -9.76 0.40
N VAL A 127 17.87 -9.02 -0.27
CA VAL A 127 18.02 -9.06 -1.72
C VAL A 127 18.43 -10.45 -2.20
N GLU A 128 19.45 -11.05 -1.59
CA GLU A 128 19.94 -12.38 -1.96
C GLU A 128 18.86 -13.47 -1.78
N HIS A 129 18.12 -13.41 -0.66
CA HIS A 129 17.01 -14.34 -0.41
C HIS A 129 15.85 -14.12 -1.38
N THR A 130 15.53 -12.87 -1.72
CA THR A 130 14.42 -12.55 -2.64
C THR A 130 14.76 -12.93 -4.09
N ARG A 131 16.03 -12.79 -4.50
CA ARG A 131 16.52 -13.26 -5.81
C ARG A 131 16.41 -14.77 -5.96
N THR A 132 16.83 -15.52 -4.95
CA THR A 132 16.82 -16.99 -4.97
C THR A 132 15.43 -17.60 -4.79
N ALA A 133 14.49 -16.89 -4.15
CA ALA A 133 13.12 -17.36 -3.97
C ALA A 133 12.35 -17.49 -5.29
N SER A 134 11.49 -18.51 -5.39
CA SER A 134 10.55 -18.63 -6.49
C SER A 134 9.42 -17.60 -6.39
N GLU A 135 8.75 -17.33 -7.52
CA GLU A 135 7.56 -16.46 -7.57
C GLU A 135 6.47 -16.95 -6.59
N ASP A 136 6.19 -18.25 -6.56
CA ASP A 136 5.20 -18.85 -5.65
C ASP A 136 5.55 -18.69 -4.17
N LEU A 137 6.83 -18.81 -3.81
CA LEU A 137 7.28 -18.63 -2.43
C LEU A 137 7.07 -17.16 -2.00
N LEU A 138 7.41 -16.22 -2.86
CA LEU A 138 7.19 -14.79 -2.62
C LEU A 138 5.70 -14.47 -2.52
N PHE A 139 4.87 -15.05 -3.39
CA PHE A 139 3.41 -14.89 -3.34
C PHE A 139 2.81 -15.42 -2.05
N LYS A 140 3.22 -16.63 -1.60
CA LYS A 140 2.76 -17.19 -0.33
C LYS A 140 3.12 -16.28 0.85
N GLY A 141 4.33 -15.72 0.85
CA GLY A 141 4.77 -14.75 1.84
C GLY A 141 3.94 -13.47 1.83
N LEU A 142 3.76 -12.86 0.65
CA LEU A 142 2.93 -11.67 0.48
C LEU A 142 1.49 -11.91 0.95
N LYS A 143 0.86 -13.01 0.52
CA LYS A 143 -0.51 -13.38 0.88
C LYS A 143 -0.72 -13.42 2.39
N GLN A 144 0.19 -14.07 3.13
CA GLN A 144 0.08 -14.14 4.58
C GLN A 144 0.15 -12.75 5.23
N ARG A 145 1.04 -11.88 4.75
CA ARG A 145 1.17 -10.51 5.29
C ARG A 145 -0.08 -9.69 5.01
N LEU A 146 -0.62 -9.76 3.78
CA LEU A 146 -1.84 -9.04 3.41
C LEU A 146 -3.04 -9.49 4.25
N LEU A 147 -3.21 -10.80 4.46
CA LEU A 147 -4.28 -11.32 5.34
C LEU A 147 -4.12 -10.82 6.79
N ASN A 148 -2.89 -10.75 7.30
CA ASN A 148 -2.65 -10.19 8.62
C ASN A 148 -3.01 -8.69 8.68
N MET A 149 -2.63 -7.90 7.67
CA MET A 149 -2.98 -6.47 7.58
C MET A 149 -4.49 -6.27 7.52
N MET A 150 -5.20 -7.07 6.73
CA MET A 150 -6.66 -7.05 6.64
C MET A 150 -7.32 -7.36 7.99
N SER A 151 -6.77 -8.34 8.74
CA SER A 151 -7.30 -8.69 10.07
C SER A 151 -7.21 -7.54 11.08
N THR A 152 -6.32 -6.57 10.83
CA THR A 152 -6.16 -5.35 11.63
C THR A 152 -6.85 -4.11 11.04
N GLY A 153 -7.65 -4.28 9.98
CA GLY A 153 -8.48 -3.21 9.41
C GLY A 153 -7.91 -2.52 8.16
N THR A 154 -6.77 -2.96 7.62
CA THR A 154 -6.25 -2.43 6.36
C THR A 154 -7.10 -2.90 5.18
N THR A 155 -7.64 -1.95 4.41
CA THR A 155 -8.40 -2.22 3.18
C THR A 155 -7.66 -1.80 1.93
N THR A 156 -6.66 -0.93 2.06
CA THR A 156 -5.81 -0.46 0.97
C THR A 156 -4.35 -0.47 1.40
N VAL A 157 -3.47 -0.99 0.55
CA VAL A 157 -2.03 -1.05 0.80
C VAL A 157 -1.25 -0.66 -0.43
N GLU A 158 -0.18 0.09 -0.24
CA GLU A 158 0.84 0.30 -1.26
C GLU A 158 1.95 -0.75 -1.12
N CYS A 159 2.22 -1.48 -2.21
CA CYS A 159 3.11 -2.61 -2.29
C CYS A 159 4.32 -2.26 -3.17
N LYS A 160 5.49 -2.09 -2.56
CA LYS A 160 6.73 -1.80 -3.30
C LYS A 160 7.49 -3.06 -3.72
N SER A 161 8.15 -2.96 -4.88
CA SER A 161 9.29 -3.81 -5.23
C SER A 161 10.57 -3.34 -4.52
N GLY A 162 11.77 -3.58 -5.07
CA GLY A 162 13.02 -2.99 -4.56
C GLY A 162 13.90 -3.91 -3.72
N TYR A 163 13.56 -5.18 -3.59
CA TYR A 163 14.48 -6.22 -3.08
C TYR A 163 15.07 -7.08 -4.20
N GLY A 164 14.86 -6.71 -5.47
CA GLY A 164 15.51 -7.34 -6.61
C GLY A 164 16.83 -6.68 -6.93
N LEU A 165 16.84 -5.35 -7.11
CA LEU A 165 18.00 -4.57 -7.59
C LEU A 165 18.59 -5.11 -8.91
N GLU A 166 17.77 -5.82 -9.69
CA GLU A 166 18.04 -6.36 -11.02
C GLU A 166 16.70 -6.63 -11.71
N VAL A 167 16.68 -6.55 -13.05
CA VAL A 167 15.46 -6.58 -13.87
C VAL A 167 14.59 -7.79 -13.55
N ASP A 168 15.17 -8.99 -13.65
CA ASP A 168 14.41 -10.25 -13.53
C ASP A 168 13.72 -10.37 -12.18
N THR A 169 14.43 -10.02 -11.10
CA THR A 169 13.86 -10.11 -9.75
C THR A 169 12.86 -8.99 -9.48
N GLU A 170 13.07 -7.77 -9.97
CA GLU A 170 12.07 -6.69 -9.86
C GLU A 170 10.78 -7.04 -10.62
N VAL A 171 10.89 -7.55 -11.86
CA VAL A 171 9.73 -8.02 -12.63
C VAL A 171 9.02 -9.16 -11.91
N LYS A 172 9.75 -10.12 -11.35
CA LYS A 172 9.19 -11.22 -10.54
C LYS A 172 8.39 -10.67 -9.35
N MET A 173 8.91 -9.68 -8.64
CA MET A 173 8.18 -9.04 -7.52
C MET A 173 6.91 -8.33 -7.99
N LEU A 174 6.95 -7.60 -9.10
CA LEU A 174 5.77 -6.92 -9.66
C LEU A 174 4.70 -7.92 -10.11
N LYS A 175 5.08 -9.06 -10.70
CA LYS A 175 4.15 -10.17 -11.02
C LYS A 175 3.49 -10.74 -9.77
N VAL A 176 4.24 -10.91 -8.68
CA VAL A 176 3.68 -11.35 -7.40
C VAL A 176 2.64 -10.36 -6.86
N ILE A 177 2.89 -9.06 -7.00
CA ILE A 177 1.96 -8.01 -6.57
C ILE A 177 0.70 -8.00 -7.45
N ASP A 178 0.83 -8.10 -8.77
CA ASP A 178 -0.30 -8.21 -9.71
C ASP A 178 -1.15 -9.47 -9.44
N ARG A 179 -0.50 -10.61 -9.18
CA ARG A 179 -1.21 -11.83 -8.78
C ARG A 179 -2.00 -11.62 -7.50
N ALA A 180 -1.41 -10.96 -6.50
CA ALA A 180 -2.08 -10.68 -5.24
C ALA A 180 -3.28 -9.73 -5.39
N SER A 181 -3.21 -8.73 -6.26
CA SER A 181 -4.34 -7.81 -6.51
C SER A 181 -5.56 -8.51 -7.12
N LYS A 182 -5.34 -9.64 -7.82
CA LYS A 182 -6.39 -10.47 -8.43
C LYS A 182 -6.95 -11.53 -7.50
N GLU A 183 -6.11 -12.09 -6.63
CA GLU A 183 -6.50 -13.23 -5.77
C GLU A 183 -6.95 -12.83 -4.35
N ILE A 184 -6.63 -11.62 -3.88
CA ILE A 184 -6.87 -11.20 -2.50
C ILE A 184 -7.79 -9.97 -2.50
N PRO A 185 -8.89 -9.97 -1.71
CA PRO A 185 -9.85 -8.86 -1.70
C PRO A 185 -9.35 -7.67 -0.86
N ILE A 186 -8.20 -7.13 -1.22
CA ILE A 186 -7.60 -5.90 -0.69
C ILE A 186 -7.20 -5.01 -1.86
N THR A 187 -7.40 -3.70 -1.72
CA THR A 187 -6.96 -2.75 -2.75
C THR A 187 -5.44 -2.61 -2.69
N ILE A 188 -4.76 -2.85 -3.80
CA ILE A 188 -3.30 -2.72 -3.90
C ILE A 188 -2.95 -1.59 -4.86
N SER A 189 -2.18 -0.62 -4.38
CA SER A 189 -1.38 0.28 -5.22
C SER A 189 0.02 -0.34 -5.37
N SER A 190 0.49 -0.54 -6.59
CA SER A 190 1.83 -1.08 -6.82
C SER A 190 2.83 0.05 -6.86
N THR A 191 4.10 -0.20 -6.54
CA THR A 191 5.14 0.83 -6.71
C THR A 191 6.46 0.17 -7.07
N PHE A 192 7.04 0.59 -8.20
CA PHE A 192 8.36 0.13 -8.59
C PHE A 192 9.44 0.87 -7.79
N LEU A 193 10.33 0.13 -7.13
CA LEU A 193 11.46 0.71 -6.38
C LEU A 193 12.79 0.00 -6.68
N GLY A 194 13.10 -0.28 -7.95
CA GLY A 194 14.35 -0.96 -8.29
C GLY A 194 15.64 -0.18 -7.95
N ALA A 195 15.54 1.10 -7.62
CA ALA A 195 16.63 1.94 -7.11
C ALA A 195 16.64 2.06 -5.57
N HIS A 196 16.17 1.04 -4.87
CA HIS A 196 16.12 1.02 -3.41
C HIS A 196 17.52 1.06 -2.77
N SER A 197 18.53 0.47 -3.43
CA SER A 197 19.93 0.52 -3.00
C SER A 197 20.89 0.24 -4.15
N VAL A 198 22.17 0.55 -3.97
CA VAL A 198 23.22 0.24 -4.96
C VAL A 198 23.53 -1.25 -4.86
N PRO A 199 23.46 -2.01 -5.97
CA PRO A 199 23.84 -3.43 -5.96
C PRO A 199 25.30 -3.61 -5.51
N ARG A 200 25.56 -4.64 -4.70
CA ARG A 200 26.90 -4.91 -4.13
C ARG A 200 28.03 -4.99 -5.19
N LYS A 201 27.72 -5.48 -6.40
CA LYS A 201 28.67 -5.61 -7.52
C LYS A 201 29.14 -4.25 -8.09
N MET A 202 28.48 -3.15 -7.75
CA MET A 202 28.76 -1.82 -8.30
C MET A 202 29.56 -0.90 -7.36
N PHE A 203 29.86 -1.34 -6.13
CA PHE A 203 30.76 -0.59 -5.25
C PHE A 203 32.21 -0.76 -5.71
N SER A 204 32.78 0.27 -6.34
CA SER A 204 34.24 0.36 -6.54
C SER A 204 34.91 0.81 -5.24
N LYS A 205 36.06 0.23 -4.87
CA LYS A 205 36.80 0.50 -3.63
C LYS A 205 37.40 1.92 -3.50
N LYS A 206 37.06 2.91 -4.33
CA LYS A 206 37.73 4.23 -4.34
C LYS A 206 36.83 5.42 -3.94
N ASN A 207 37.23 6.00 -2.80
CA ASN A 207 37.17 7.40 -2.37
C ASN A 207 35.88 8.01 -1.80
N LYS A 208 36.11 8.84 -0.77
CA LYS A 208 35.21 9.49 0.20
C LYS A 208 34.15 10.46 -0.35
N ASP A 209 34.02 10.61 -1.67
CA ASP A 209 32.90 11.31 -2.33
C ASP A 209 31.83 10.32 -2.80
N VAL A 210 31.54 9.35 -1.92
CA VAL A 210 30.77 8.15 -2.28
C VAL A 210 29.30 8.51 -2.53
N ILE A 211 28.72 9.40 -1.71
CA ILE A 211 27.27 9.64 -1.68
C ILE A 211 26.75 10.31 -2.96
N GLU A 212 27.44 11.32 -3.50
CA GLU A 212 26.98 11.99 -4.74
C GLU A 212 27.17 11.10 -5.97
N LYS A 213 28.28 10.35 -6.02
CA LYS A 213 28.52 9.36 -7.07
C LYS A 213 27.55 8.20 -6.99
N GLU A 214 27.21 7.73 -5.79
CA GLU A 214 26.18 6.72 -5.55
C GLU A 214 24.82 7.21 -5.98
N LYS A 215 24.41 8.44 -5.61
CA LYS A 215 23.14 9.04 -6.06
C LYS A 215 23.07 9.17 -7.58
N PHE A 216 24.15 9.62 -8.21
CA PHE A 216 24.23 9.72 -9.66
C PHE A 216 24.12 8.34 -10.33
N GLN A 217 24.84 7.35 -9.81
CA GLN A 217 24.84 5.99 -10.31
C GLN A 217 23.47 5.31 -10.12
N LEU A 218 22.84 5.50 -8.95
CA LEU A 218 21.48 5.06 -8.66
C LEU A 218 20.49 5.64 -9.68
N GLY A 219 20.56 6.94 -9.96
CA GLY A 219 19.70 7.58 -10.95
C GLY A 219 19.89 7.03 -12.37
N LYS A 220 21.12 6.64 -12.74
CA LYS A 220 21.39 6.01 -14.04
C LYS A 220 20.83 4.58 -14.11
N ILE A 221 21.14 3.74 -13.11
CA ILE A 221 20.63 2.37 -13.01
C ILE A 221 19.09 2.39 -13.00
N GLN A 222 18.50 3.33 -12.26
CA GLN A 222 17.05 3.50 -12.17
C GLN A 222 16.45 3.72 -13.55
N LYS A 223 17.00 4.62 -14.37
CA LYS A 223 16.48 4.89 -15.72
C LYS A 223 16.61 3.69 -16.65
N GLU A 224 17.74 2.99 -16.62
CA GLU A 224 17.98 1.80 -17.45
C GLU A 224 17.01 0.67 -17.06
N LEU A 225 16.91 0.38 -15.76
CA LEU A 225 16.03 -0.62 -15.19
C LEU A 225 14.55 -0.31 -15.45
N ILE A 226 14.15 0.96 -15.32
CA ILE A 226 12.81 1.44 -15.66
C ILE A 226 12.50 1.14 -17.12
N ASN A 227 13.36 1.55 -18.05
CA ASN A 227 13.11 1.38 -19.47
C ASN A 227 12.97 -0.10 -19.85
N GLU A 228 13.81 -0.96 -19.28
CA GLU A 228 13.77 -2.39 -19.52
C GLU A 228 12.50 -3.04 -18.95
N ILE A 229 12.10 -2.66 -17.73
CA ILE A 229 10.85 -3.12 -17.11
C ILE A 229 9.64 -2.63 -17.90
N LYS A 230 9.60 -1.38 -18.36
CA LYS A 230 8.53 -0.87 -19.24
C LYS A 230 8.39 -1.73 -20.49
N ASN A 231 9.52 -2.06 -21.12
CA ASN A 231 9.54 -2.91 -22.31
C ASN A 231 9.06 -4.34 -22.04
N ILE A 232 9.36 -4.90 -20.87
CA ILE A 232 8.90 -6.24 -20.49
C ILE A 232 7.41 -6.22 -20.13
N ILE A 233 6.96 -5.27 -19.30
CA ILE A 233 5.56 -5.16 -18.87
C ILE A 233 4.65 -4.94 -20.09
N SER A 234 4.98 -4.01 -20.98
CA SER A 234 4.19 -3.76 -22.20
C SER A 234 4.06 -4.98 -23.12
N LYS A 235 5.02 -5.92 -23.08
CA LYS A 235 4.99 -7.15 -23.87
C LYS A 235 4.31 -8.32 -23.17
N THR A 236 4.31 -8.35 -21.83
CA THR A 236 3.94 -9.53 -21.04
C THR A 236 2.66 -9.35 -20.22
N MET A 237 2.28 -8.12 -19.89
CA MET A 237 1.06 -7.78 -19.17
C MET A 237 0.12 -7.03 -20.12
N LYS A 238 -1.15 -7.43 -20.19
CA LYS A 238 -2.19 -6.85 -21.09
C LYS A 238 -3.41 -6.38 -20.30
N ASP A 239 -3.18 -5.72 -19.17
CA ASP A 239 -4.23 -5.37 -18.22
C ASP A 239 -4.33 -3.85 -18.03
N ASP A 240 -5.50 -3.35 -17.63
CA ASP A 240 -5.81 -1.90 -17.53
C ASP A 240 -4.90 -1.16 -16.52
N ASN A 241 -4.15 -1.90 -15.71
CA ASN A 241 -3.20 -1.34 -14.75
C ASN A 241 -1.74 -1.38 -15.16
N VAL A 242 -1.45 -1.84 -16.39
CA VAL A 242 -0.15 -1.60 -17.04
C VAL A 242 0.05 -0.11 -17.27
N GLU A 243 -0.95 0.63 -17.77
CA GLU A 243 -0.82 2.08 -17.97
C GLU A 243 -0.58 2.81 -16.65
N GLU A 244 -1.29 2.45 -15.59
CA GLU A 244 -1.13 3.05 -14.26
C GLU A 244 0.25 2.76 -13.67
N MET A 245 0.74 1.52 -13.76
CA MET A 245 2.10 1.15 -13.37
C MET A 245 3.16 1.89 -14.20
N LEU A 246 2.96 2.01 -15.52
CA LEU A 246 3.88 2.75 -16.39
C LEU A 246 3.89 4.25 -16.05
N GLN A 247 2.74 4.83 -15.70
CA GLN A 247 2.59 6.22 -15.26
C GLN A 247 3.29 6.46 -13.90
N GLU A 248 3.14 5.54 -12.94
CA GLU A 248 3.85 5.61 -11.66
C GLU A 248 5.37 5.50 -11.84
N ILE A 249 5.80 4.58 -12.71
CA ILE A 249 7.21 4.44 -13.10
C ILE A 249 7.75 5.77 -13.70
N GLU A 250 6.95 6.50 -14.48
CA GLU A 250 7.32 7.83 -15.01
C GLU A 250 7.45 8.88 -13.91
N ASN A 251 6.50 8.90 -12.97
CA ASN A 251 6.51 9.83 -11.84
C ASN A 251 7.73 9.61 -10.93
N ILE A 252 8.18 8.37 -10.78
CA ILE A 252 9.40 8.00 -10.02
C ILE A 252 10.69 8.39 -10.76
N SER A 253 10.68 8.42 -12.09
CA SER A 253 11.83 8.83 -12.92
C SER A 253 12.04 10.34 -13.00
N SER A 254 11.03 11.12 -12.58
CA SER A 254 11.07 12.57 -12.49
C SER A 254 11.94 12.97 -11.28
N PRO A 255 12.86 13.95 -11.40
CA PRO A 255 13.63 14.39 -10.25
C PRO A 255 12.64 14.85 -9.19
N ILE A 256 12.73 14.26 -7.99
CA ILE A 256 12.00 14.70 -6.79
C ILE A 256 12.15 16.21 -6.74
N GLN A 257 11.09 16.95 -7.06
CA GLN A 257 11.13 18.40 -6.97
C GLN A 257 11.44 18.71 -5.52
N LYS A 258 12.63 19.29 -5.30
CA LYS A 258 12.99 19.93 -4.04
C LYS A 258 11.97 21.04 -3.80
N ASN A 259 10.91 20.69 -3.07
CA ASN A 259 10.07 21.54 -2.21
C ASN A 259 8.64 20.97 -2.19
N SER A 260 8.24 20.52 -0.99
CA SER A 260 6.86 20.54 -0.48
C SER A 260 5.74 20.12 -1.45
N ASN A 261 5.46 18.81 -1.52
CA ASN A 261 4.10 18.25 -1.40
C ASN A 261 4.21 16.71 -1.32
N PRO A 262 3.34 16.03 -0.54
CA PRO A 262 3.32 14.57 -0.50
C PRO A 262 2.99 14.03 -1.89
N PRO A 263 3.50 12.84 -2.26
CA PRO A 263 3.16 12.20 -3.53
C PRO A 263 1.63 12.02 -3.60
N LEU A 264 1.05 12.52 -4.69
CA LEU A 264 -0.38 12.41 -4.98
C LEU A 264 -0.74 10.93 -5.12
N ILE A 265 -1.47 10.40 -4.13
CA ILE A 265 -2.17 9.12 -4.22
C ILE A 265 -3.38 9.35 -5.14
N PHE A 266 -3.33 8.83 -6.36
CA PHE A 266 -4.51 8.80 -7.23
C PHE A 266 -5.29 7.51 -6.99
N ASN A 267 -6.55 7.66 -6.57
CA ASN A 267 -7.50 6.56 -6.49
C ASN A 267 -7.97 6.17 -7.90
N ARG A 268 -8.08 4.86 -8.16
CA ARG A 268 -8.92 4.33 -9.24
C ARG A 268 -10.37 4.80 -9.07
N LYS A 269 -11.01 5.15 -10.19
CA LYS A 269 -12.44 5.48 -10.28
C LYS A 269 -13.33 4.25 -10.14
#